data_AF-A0AAV0XQQ0-F1
#
_entry.id   AF-A0AAV0XQQ0-F1
#
_cell.length_a   1.000
_cell.length_b   1.000
_cell.length_c   1.000
_cell.angle_alpha   90.00
_cell.angle_beta   90.00
_cell.angle_gamma   90.00
#
_symmetry.space_group_name_H-M   'P 1'
#
loop_
_entity.id
_entity.type
_entity.pdbx_description
1 polymer ?
#
loop_
_entity_poly.entity_id
_entity_poly.type
_entity_poly.pdbx_seq_one_letter_code
_entity_poly.pdbx_strand_id
1 'polypeptide(L)'
;MKHFRREISNDLVSKTLVEKRSIHNVSKKQTVAVKKHKPHVNSRIRFEQAAHQPKRGTRRRCARCSTKEKEIRTEWIFSVCNVSLCLAKQKNCFALYHNS
;
A
#
# COMPACT_ATOMS: atom_id res chain seq x y z
N MET A 1 -25.90 -9.82 -7.98
CA MET A 1 -25.51 -10.36 -6.64
C MET A 1 -24.01 -10.58 -6.42
N LYS A 2 -23.19 -10.94 -7.42
CA LYS A 2 -21.75 -11.21 -7.20
C LYS A 2 -20.95 -10.00 -6.69
N HIS A 3 -21.24 -8.80 -7.21
CA HIS A 3 -20.56 -7.56 -6.79
C HIS A 3 -20.88 -7.19 -5.34
N PHE A 4 -22.15 -7.26 -4.95
CA PHE A 4 -22.59 -7.01 -3.58
C PHE A 4 -21.86 -7.90 -2.55
N ARG A 5 -21.83 -9.22 -2.78
CA ARG A 5 -21.11 -10.14 -1.88
C ARG A 5 -19.62 -9.80 -1.76
N ARG A 6 -18.99 -9.43 -2.88
CA ARG A 6 -17.58 -9.01 -2.90
C ARG A 6 -17.36 -7.71 -2.13
N GLU A 7 -18.26 -6.74 -2.25
CA GLU A 7 -18.19 -5.47 -1.53
C GLU A 7 -18.31 -5.67 -0.02
N ILE A 8 -19.28 -6.47 0.43
CA ILE A 8 -19.44 -6.80 1.86
C ILE A 8 -18.20 -7.53 2.39
N SER A 9 -17.73 -8.56 1.68
CA SER A 9 -16.51 -9.29 2.09
C SER A 9 -15.29 -8.37 2.16
N ASN A 10 -15.14 -7.49 1.17
CA ASN A 10 -14.05 -6.53 1.17
C ASN A 10 -14.17 -5.60 2.36
N ASP A 11 -15.34 -5.03 2.63
CA ASP A 11 -15.56 -4.10 3.72
C ASP A 11 -15.20 -4.69 5.09
N LEU A 12 -15.70 -5.89 5.37
CA LEU A 12 -15.51 -6.57 6.66
C LEU A 12 -14.04 -6.91 6.95
N VAL A 13 -13.22 -7.18 5.93
CA VAL A 13 -11.87 -7.76 6.13
C VAL A 13 -10.75 -6.78 5.73
N SER A 14 -11.04 -5.64 5.11
CA SER A 14 -9.98 -4.77 4.56
C SER A 14 -9.01 -4.23 5.60
N LYS A 15 -9.49 -3.82 6.79
CA LYS A 15 -8.64 -3.29 7.86
C LYS A 15 -7.68 -4.35 8.39
N THR A 16 -8.22 -5.53 8.73
CA THR A 16 -7.43 -6.65 9.25
C THR A 16 -6.39 -7.15 8.23
N LEU A 17 -6.68 -7.10 6.92
CA LEU A 17 -5.72 -7.45 5.87
C LEU A 17 -4.55 -6.47 5.77
N VAL A 18 -4.77 -5.18 6.04
CA VAL A 18 -3.71 -4.17 6.03
C VAL A 18 -2.83 -4.29 7.28
N GLU A 19 -3.44 -4.51 8.45
CA GLU A 19 -2.75 -4.73 9.72
C GLU A 19 -1.87 -5.99 9.69
N LYS A 20 -2.44 -7.14 9.29
CA LYS A 20 -1.69 -8.40 9.19
C LYS A 20 -0.54 -8.32 8.20
N ARG A 21 -0.67 -7.53 7.13
CA ARG A 21 0.42 -7.26 6.18
C ARG A 21 1.60 -6.58 6.85
N SER A 22 1.37 -5.72 7.85
CA SER A 22 2.45 -5.09 8.62
C SER A 22 3.22 -6.13 9.43
N ILE A 23 2.50 -6.97 10.17
CA ILE A 23 3.04 -7.97 11.10
C ILE A 23 3.85 -9.04 10.35
N HIS A 24 3.32 -9.56 9.25
CA HIS A 24 4.02 -10.58 8.45
C HIS A 24 5.35 -10.11 7.83
N ASN A 25 5.55 -8.80 7.66
CA ASN A 25 6.83 -8.28 7.17
C ASN A 25 7.94 -8.32 8.22
N VAL A 26 7.61 -8.41 9.51
CA VAL A 26 8.59 -8.42 10.62
C VAL A 26 9.09 -9.83 10.89
N SER A 27 8.25 -10.85 10.66
CA SER A 27 8.50 -12.22 11.14
C SER A 27 9.24 -13.15 10.17
N LYS A 28 9.31 -12.88 8.86
CA LYS A 28 9.91 -13.82 7.91
C LYS A 28 11.22 -13.31 7.27
N LYS A 29 12.34 -13.95 7.62
CA LYS A 29 13.51 -14.13 6.74
C LYS A 29 13.11 -15.02 5.55
N GLN A 30 12.24 -14.54 4.67
CA GLN A 30 11.98 -15.21 3.40
C GLN A 30 13.03 -14.76 2.39
N THR A 31 13.66 -15.71 1.69
CA THR A 31 14.36 -15.44 0.42
C THR A 31 13.38 -14.66 -0.45
N VAL A 32 13.65 -13.38 -0.70
CA VAL A 32 12.63 -12.42 -1.15
C VAL A 32 12.27 -12.70 -2.60
N ALA A 33 11.31 -13.60 -2.83
CA ALA A 33 10.66 -13.70 -4.12
C ALA A 33 10.00 -12.35 -4.44
N VAL A 34 10.36 -11.75 -5.57
CA VAL A 34 9.77 -10.48 -6.00
C VAL A 34 8.27 -10.67 -6.15
N LYS A 35 7.48 -9.98 -5.33
CA LYS A 35 6.01 -10.02 -5.42
C LYS A 35 5.59 -9.56 -6.81
N LYS A 36 4.88 -10.45 -7.54
CA LYS A 36 4.41 -10.18 -8.91
C LYS A 36 3.39 -9.04 -8.98
N HIS A 37 2.64 -8.82 -7.90
CA HIS A 37 1.53 -7.86 -7.86
C HIS A 37 1.74 -6.78 -6.79
N LYS A 38 1.24 -5.59 -7.09
CA LYS A 38 1.19 -4.44 -6.17
C LYS A 38 0.24 -4.75 -5.00
N PRO A 39 0.49 -4.19 -3.81
CA PRO A 39 -0.43 -4.36 -2.68
C PRO A 39 -1.81 -3.83 -3.04
N HIS A 40 -2.83 -4.68 -2.92
CA HIS A 40 -4.21 -4.27 -3.07
C HIS A 40 -4.69 -3.56 -1.80
N VAL A 41 -5.24 -2.35 -1.92
CA VAL A 41 -5.84 -1.61 -0.82
C VAL A 41 -7.27 -1.27 -1.24
N ASN A 42 -8.22 -1.57 -0.37
CA ASN A 42 -9.63 -1.24 -0.58
C ASN A 42 -9.80 0.29 -0.69
N SER A 43 -10.70 0.74 -1.57
CA SER A 43 -11.01 2.15 -1.78
C SER A 43 -11.39 2.89 -0.49
N ARG A 44 -12.16 2.27 0.41
CA ARG A 44 -12.57 2.87 1.70
C ARG A 44 -11.36 3.26 2.54
N ILE A 45 -10.37 2.37 2.62
CA ILE A 45 -9.11 2.62 3.35
C ILE A 45 -8.23 3.59 2.55
N ARG A 46 -8.10 3.39 1.24
CA ARG A 46 -7.25 4.21 0.37
C ARG A 46 -7.69 5.68 0.32
N PHE A 47 -8.96 5.99 0.49
CA PHE A 47 -9.49 7.35 0.42
C PHE A 47 -9.79 7.96 1.80
N GLU A 48 -9.30 7.35 2.89
CA GLU A 48 -9.45 7.89 4.25
C GLU A 48 -8.46 9.06 4.50
N GLN A 49 -8.69 10.19 3.81
CA GLN A 49 -7.70 11.24 3.54
C GLN A 49 -6.99 11.83 4.77
N ALA A 50 -7.70 12.06 5.88
CA ALA A 50 -7.14 12.79 7.03
C ALA A 50 -6.12 11.98 7.87
N ALA A 51 -6.15 10.64 7.81
CA ALA A 51 -5.37 9.79 8.72
C ALA A 51 -4.06 9.24 8.12
N HIS A 52 -3.81 9.45 6.81
CA HIS A 52 -2.64 8.91 6.10
C HIS A 52 -1.37 9.72 6.37
N GLN A 53 -0.87 9.66 7.60
CA GLN A 53 0.39 10.30 7.93
C GLN A 53 1.58 9.50 7.34
N PRO A 54 2.53 10.17 6.66
CA PRO A 54 3.74 9.50 6.20
C PRO A 54 4.62 9.11 7.39
N LYS A 55 5.09 7.87 7.39
CA LYS A 55 6.06 7.34 8.36
C LYS A 55 7.30 6.88 7.60
N ARG A 56 8.47 7.04 8.22
CA ARG A 56 9.70 6.42 7.72
C ARG A 56 9.67 4.94 8.04
N GLY A 57 10.05 4.12 7.07
CA GLY A 57 10.18 2.68 7.24
C GLY A 57 11.27 2.11 6.36
N THR A 58 11.29 0.79 6.20
CA THR A 58 12.25 0.10 5.33
C THR A 58 12.14 0.58 3.88
N ARG A 59 13.26 0.69 3.17
CA ARG A 59 13.29 1.08 1.75
C ARG A 59 12.55 0.05 0.88
N ARG A 60 11.42 0.44 0.27
CA ARG A 60 10.54 -0.43 -0.53
C ARG A 60 10.23 0.16 -1.91
N ARG A 61 9.74 -0.67 -2.84
CA ARG A 61 9.27 -0.20 -4.16
C ARG A 61 8.00 0.65 -4.03
N CYS A 62 7.91 1.72 -4.81
CA CYS A 62 6.73 2.55 -4.88
C CYS A 62 5.57 1.79 -5.53
N ALA A 63 4.44 1.66 -4.83
CA ALA A 63 3.28 0.94 -5.36
C ALA A 63 2.62 1.64 -6.55
N ARG A 64 2.79 2.95 -6.73
CA ARG A 64 2.22 3.66 -7.90
C ARG A 64 3.14 3.59 -9.12
N CYS A 65 4.38 4.06 -9.00
CA CYS A 65 5.23 4.32 -10.16
C CYS A 65 6.40 3.34 -10.37
N SER A 66 6.64 2.41 -9.45
CA SER A 66 7.64 1.36 -9.71
C SER A 66 7.05 0.32 -10.67
N THR A 67 7.84 -0.08 -11.65
CA THR A 67 7.54 -1.20 -12.56
C THR A 67 8.62 -2.28 -12.42
N LYS A 68 8.49 -3.38 -13.18
CA LYS A 68 9.50 -4.45 -13.22
C LYS A 68 10.80 -3.97 -13.89
N GLU A 69 10.66 -3.18 -14.96
CA GLU A 69 11.77 -2.63 -15.76
C GLU A 69 12.41 -1.41 -15.08
N LYS A 70 11.59 -0.53 -14.50
CA LYS A 70 12.04 0.68 -13.81
C LYS A 70 11.68 0.62 -12.34
N GLU A 71 12.63 0.13 -11.56
CA GLU A 71 12.48 0.07 -10.11
C GLU A 71 12.60 1.47 -9.49
N ILE A 72 11.57 1.88 -8.74
CA ILE A 72 11.57 3.14 -8.00
C ILE A 72 11.33 2.82 -6.54
N ARG A 73 12.30 3.16 -5.67
CA ARG A 73 12.24 2.90 -4.23
C ARG A 73 11.94 4.15 -3.42
N THR A 74 11.35 3.97 -2.24
CA THR A 74 11.03 5.00 -1.26
C THR A 74 11.07 4.43 0.16
N GLU A 75 11.34 5.29 1.13
CA GLU A 75 11.30 4.97 2.57
C GLU A 75 10.01 5.45 3.23
N TRP A 76 9.15 6.12 2.47
CA TRP A 76 7.88 6.62 2.96
C TRP A 76 6.82 5.52 2.88
N ILE A 77 6.21 5.24 4.01
CA ILE A 77 5.10 4.30 4.18
C ILE A 77 3.94 5.06 4.83
N PHE A 78 2.74 4.93 4.28
CA PHE A 78 1.56 5.61 4.81
C PHE A 78 0.86 4.73 5.85
N SER A 79 0.64 5.27 7.05
CA SER A 79 0.23 4.53 8.25
C SER A 79 -1.06 3.73 8.09
N VAL A 80 -2.06 4.30 7.41
CA VAL A 80 -3.41 3.72 7.32
C VAL A 80 -3.48 2.60 6.29
N CYS A 81 -2.95 2.82 5.09
CA CYS A 81 -2.99 1.82 4.01
C CYS A 81 -1.77 0.89 3.95
N ASN A 82 -0.71 1.19 4.72
CA ASN A 82 0.58 0.49 4.73
C ASN A 82 1.20 0.32 3.34
N VAL A 83 1.10 1.37 2.52
CA VAL A 83 1.63 1.40 1.15
C VAL A 83 2.87 2.29 1.09
N SER A 84 3.90 1.83 0.39
CA SER A 84 5.08 2.64 0.07
C SER A 84 4.84 3.49 -1.17
N LEU A 85 4.88 4.82 -1.03
CA LEU A 85 4.69 5.77 -2.14
C LEU A 85 5.73 6.88 -2.09
N CYS A 86 6.15 7.35 -3.26
CA CYS A 86 7.08 8.47 -3.34
C CYS A 86 6.46 9.74 -2.77
N LEU A 87 7.21 10.42 -1.91
CA LEU A 87 6.91 11.73 -1.37
C LEU A 87 8.18 12.58 -1.51
N ALA A 88 8.24 13.35 -2.59
CA ALA A 88 9.36 14.24 -2.91
C ALA A 88 8.82 15.52 -3.59
N LYS A 89 9.62 16.60 -3.54
CA LYS A 89 9.27 17.92 -4.09
C LYS A 89 8.81 17.85 -5.56
N GLN A 90 9.52 17.08 -6.38
CA GLN A 90 9.26 16.92 -7.80
C GLN A 90 8.29 15.77 -8.13
N LYS A 91 8.00 14.89 -7.17
CA LYS A 91 7.24 13.66 -7.41
C LYS A 91 6.45 13.24 -6.18
N ASN A 92 5.15 13.46 -6.25
CA ASN A 92 4.21 13.11 -5.19
C ASN A 92 3.28 11.97 -5.64
N CYS A 93 3.73 10.73 -5.45
CA CYS A 93 2.88 9.56 -5.72
C CYS A 93 1.81 9.36 -4.64
N PHE A 94 1.95 9.97 -3.47
CA PHE A 94 0.93 9.94 -2.42
C PHE A 94 -0.36 10.60 -2.89
N ALA A 95 -0.30 11.87 -3.29
CA ALA A 95 -1.47 12.62 -3.75
C ALA A 95 -2.12 11.93 -4.95
N LEU A 96 -1.32 11.53 -5.95
CA LEU A 96 -1.84 10.82 -7.11
C LEU A 96 -2.49 9.49 -6.75
N TYR A 97 -1.98 8.76 -5.75
CA TYR A 97 -2.58 7.50 -5.33
C TYR A 97 -3.84 7.72 -4.50
N HIS A 98 -3.96 8.77 -3.68
CA HIS A 98 -5.15 8.96 -2.83
C HIS A 98 -6.22 9.85 -3.48
N ASN A 99 -5.96 10.40 -4.67
CA ASN A 99 -6.91 11.25 -5.40
C ASN A 99 -7.33 10.66 -6.77
N SER A 100 -6.91 9.43 -7.12
CA SER A 100 -7.27 8.74 -8.38
C SER A 100 -7.94 7.40 -8.19
#